data_AF-A0A7S0WCE3-F1
#
_entry.id   AF-A0A7S0WCE3-F1
#
_cell.length_a   1.000
_cell.length_b   1.000
_cell.length_c   1.000
_cell.angle_alpha   90.00
_cell.angle_beta   90.00
_cell.angle_gamma   90.00
#
_symmetry.space_group_name_H-M   'P 1'
#
loop_
_entity.id
_entity.type
_entity.pdbx_description
1 polymer ?
#
loop_
_entity_poly.entity_id
_entity_poly.type
_entity_poly.pdbx_seq_one_letter_code
_entity_poly.pdbx_strand_id
1 'polypeptide(L)'
;AAYEAARSASSNAESSSCPVPEEYRGNLGVYNVYNTKIATPTSGDAAGGGAEAQNAKPARRSWFGFGASALDPRNNMPTEPAQARAPGQRRDLSTARETSTIPKSGTGGTWTYPSPQMFYNALVRKNKAEDVDE
;
A
#
# COMPACT_ATOMS: atom_id res chain seq x y z
N ALA A 1 36.59 19.35 -34.28
CA ALA A 1 37.61 18.48 -33.68
C ALA A 1 37.94 18.94 -32.24
N ALA A 2 37.00 18.81 -31.30
CA ALA A 2 37.22 19.19 -29.89
C ALA A 2 36.27 18.50 -28.89
N TYR A 3 35.77 17.29 -29.19
CA TYR A 3 34.80 16.59 -28.32
C TYR A 3 35.15 15.11 -28.07
N GLU A 4 36.44 14.75 -28.13
CA GLU A 4 36.87 13.35 -27.97
C GLU A 4 37.88 13.09 -26.84
N ALA A 5 38.26 14.08 -26.04
CA ALA A 5 39.35 13.92 -25.05
C ALA A 5 38.90 13.72 -23.58
N ALA A 6 37.64 13.40 -23.31
CA ALA A 6 37.15 13.16 -21.93
C ALA A 6 36.59 11.74 -21.71
N ARG A 7 36.99 10.76 -22.52
CA ARG A 7 36.46 9.37 -22.45
C ARG A 7 37.47 8.32 -21.97
N SER A 8 38.50 8.70 -21.22
CA SER A 8 39.43 7.73 -20.62
C SER A 8 39.50 7.83 -19.09
N ALA A 9 38.99 6.75 -18.48
CA ALA A 9 39.36 6.17 -17.19
C ALA A 9 39.21 7.03 -15.92
N SER A 10 38.06 6.89 -15.26
CA SER A 10 38.04 6.82 -13.79
C SER A 10 37.49 5.46 -13.38
N SER A 11 38.41 4.52 -13.22
CA SER A 11 38.19 3.27 -12.49
C SER A 11 38.07 3.59 -11.01
N ASN A 12 36.83 3.75 -10.54
CA ASN A 12 36.50 3.58 -9.12
C ASN A 12 35.12 2.93 -9.03
N ALA A 13 35.08 1.67 -9.45
CA ALA A 13 34.02 0.74 -9.09
C ALA A 13 34.40 0.08 -7.75
N GLU A 14 34.37 0.86 -6.66
CA GLU A 14 34.39 0.30 -5.30
C GLU A 14 33.15 0.81 -4.55
N SER A 15 32.14 -0.06 -4.58
CA SER A 15 31.10 -0.22 -3.55
C SER A 15 30.36 1.03 -3.03
N SER A 16 29.61 1.72 -3.88
CA SER A 16 28.31 2.29 -3.47
C SER A 16 27.24 1.19 -3.32
N SER A 17 27.67 0.02 -2.84
CA SER A 17 26.83 -1.14 -2.63
C SER A 17 26.10 -0.89 -1.32
N CYS A 18 24.85 -0.44 -1.40
CA CYS A 18 23.93 -0.49 -0.28
C CYS A 18 23.22 -1.86 -0.16
N PRO A 19 23.94 -2.98 0.07
CA PRO A 19 23.43 -4.06 0.90
C PRO A 19 23.93 -3.89 2.32
N VAL A 20 23.04 -4.10 3.30
CA VAL A 20 23.43 -4.31 4.70
C VAL A 20 24.55 -5.35 4.73
N PRO A 21 25.72 -5.06 5.34
CA PRO A 21 26.82 -6.02 5.41
C PRO A 21 26.36 -7.32 6.08
N GLU A 22 26.94 -8.46 5.68
CA GLU A 22 26.48 -9.80 6.10
C GLU A 22 26.39 -9.93 7.62
N GLU A 23 27.34 -9.34 8.35
CA GLU A 23 27.38 -9.31 9.81
C GLU A 23 26.18 -8.60 10.48
N TYR A 24 25.46 -7.73 9.74
CA TYR A 24 24.28 -7.02 10.22
C TYR A 24 22.97 -7.57 9.67
N ARG A 25 23.00 -8.59 8.79
CA ARG A 25 21.78 -9.25 8.31
C ARG A 25 21.23 -10.13 9.44
N GLY A 26 20.03 -9.80 9.93
CA GLY A 26 19.34 -10.57 10.97
C GLY A 26 19.72 -10.25 12.42
N ASN A 27 20.72 -9.40 12.65
CA ASN A 27 21.14 -8.96 14.00
C ASN A 27 20.84 -7.48 14.31
N LEU A 28 20.02 -6.83 13.48
CA LEU A 28 19.47 -5.52 13.80
C LEU A 28 18.40 -5.73 14.87
N GLY A 29 18.73 -5.40 16.12
CA GLY A 29 17.77 -5.43 17.21
C GLY A 29 16.52 -4.64 16.84
N VAL A 30 15.39 -4.94 17.48
CA VAL A 30 14.21 -4.10 17.29
C VAL A 30 14.44 -2.79 18.07
N TYR A 31 14.14 -1.65 17.45
CA TYR A 31 14.27 -0.33 18.06
C TYR A 31 12.90 0.32 18.12
N ASN A 32 12.67 1.15 19.14
CA ASN A 32 11.48 1.99 19.19
C ASN A 32 11.64 3.27 18.34
N VAL A 33 10.61 4.11 18.29
CA VAL A 33 10.59 5.39 17.55
C VAL A 33 11.69 6.37 17.99
N TYR A 34 12.27 6.17 19.18
CA TYR A 34 13.36 6.97 19.72
C TYR A 34 14.75 6.32 19.56
N ASN A 35 14.88 5.33 18.67
CA ASN A 35 16.14 4.62 18.41
C ASN A 35 16.75 3.92 19.64
N THR A 36 15.94 3.56 20.64
CA THR A 36 16.40 2.74 21.78
C THR A 36 16.09 1.27 21.53
N LYS A 37 17.06 0.38 21.83
CA LYS A 37 16.96 -1.07 21.61
C LYS A 37 15.93 -1.66 22.56
N ILE A 38 14.93 -2.37 22.04
CA ILE A 38 14.01 -3.13 22.88
C ILE A 38 14.64 -4.49 23.20
N ALA A 39 14.69 -4.84 24.49
CA ALA A 39 15.09 -6.17 24.92
C ALA A 39 13.94 -7.14 24.61
N THR A 40 14.10 -7.99 23.60
CA THR A 40 13.18 -9.12 23.40
C THR A 40 13.48 -10.17 24.47
N PRO A 41 12.51 -10.59 25.30
CA PRO A 41 12.72 -11.72 26.19
C PRO A 41 12.97 -12.98 25.33
N THR A 42 14.15 -13.57 25.48
CA THR A 42 14.38 -14.95 25.07
C THR A 42 13.56 -15.84 25.99
N SER A 43 12.43 -16.34 25.50
CA SER A 43 11.64 -17.37 26.19
C SER A 43 11.56 -18.57 25.25
N GLY A 44 12.58 -19.42 25.30
CA GLY A 44 12.41 -20.82 24.95
C GLY A 44 11.57 -21.45 26.04
N ASP A 45 10.32 -21.81 25.72
CA ASP A 45 9.50 -22.85 26.35
C ASP A 45 8.10 -22.83 25.71
N ALA A 46 7.82 -23.75 24.78
CA ALA A 46 6.48 -24.25 24.49
C ALA A 46 6.56 -25.48 23.58
N ALA A 47 6.53 -26.66 24.22
CA ALA A 47 6.27 -27.93 23.57
C ALA A 47 4.89 -27.90 22.88
N GLY A 48 4.85 -28.51 21.69
CA GLY A 48 3.66 -28.58 20.87
C GLY A 48 2.57 -29.50 21.43
N GLY A 49 1.34 -29.17 21.09
CA GLY A 49 0.16 -30.03 21.21
C GLY A 49 -0.84 -29.60 20.15
N GLY A 50 -0.87 -30.31 19.03
CA GLY A 50 -1.85 -30.11 17.97
C GLY A 50 -3.23 -30.60 18.40
N ALA A 51 -4.26 -29.83 18.06
CA ALA A 51 -5.62 -30.32 17.97
C ALA A 51 -6.27 -29.68 16.73
N GLU A 52 -6.61 -30.56 15.81
CA GLU A 52 -7.31 -30.32 14.56
C GLU A 52 -8.73 -29.81 14.84
N ALA A 53 -9.07 -28.62 14.33
CA ALA A 53 -10.44 -28.14 14.28
C ALA A 53 -10.73 -27.72 12.83
N GLN A 54 -11.37 -28.65 12.12
CA GLN A 54 -11.92 -28.45 10.80
C GLN A 54 -13.04 -27.40 10.86
N ASN A 55 -12.94 -26.44 9.94
CA ASN A 55 -14.06 -25.81 9.23
C ASN A 55 -15.22 -25.24 10.07
N ALA A 56 -15.13 -23.94 10.37
CA ALA A 56 -16.12 -22.96 9.95
C ALA A 56 -15.55 -21.58 10.29
N LYS A 57 -14.94 -20.89 9.31
CA LYS A 57 -14.72 -19.44 9.47
C LYS A 57 -16.13 -18.82 9.43
N PRO A 58 -16.67 -18.25 10.52
CA PRO A 58 -17.88 -17.46 10.38
C PRO A 58 -17.56 -16.40 9.34
N ALA A 59 -18.39 -16.30 8.31
CA ALA A 59 -18.32 -15.20 7.36
C ALA A 59 -18.30 -13.93 8.19
N ARG A 60 -17.11 -13.32 8.31
CA ARG A 60 -16.92 -12.06 9.02
C ARG A 60 -17.81 -11.10 8.26
N ARG A 61 -19.01 -10.82 8.79
CA ARG A 61 -19.80 -9.69 8.34
C ARG A 61 -18.87 -8.50 8.53
N SER A 62 -18.38 -8.01 7.40
CA SER A 62 -17.59 -6.79 7.35
C SER A 62 -18.37 -5.75 8.14
N TRP A 63 -17.70 -5.12 9.11
CA TRP A 63 -18.24 -4.05 9.95
C TRP A 63 -18.65 -2.80 9.14
N PHE A 64 -18.45 -2.80 7.81
CA PHE A 64 -18.79 -1.70 6.92
C PHE A 64 -19.79 -2.17 5.86
N GLY A 65 -21.00 -1.61 5.90
CA GLY A 65 -22.18 -1.95 5.10
C GLY A 65 -22.12 -1.60 3.62
N PHE A 66 -21.01 -1.90 2.95
CA PHE A 66 -20.91 -1.90 1.50
C PHE A 66 -20.42 -3.25 1.04
N GLY A 67 -21.07 -3.79 0.01
CA GLY A 67 -20.91 -5.14 -0.50
C GLY A 67 -19.50 -5.70 -0.33
N ALA A 68 -19.45 -6.90 0.22
CA ALA A 68 -18.25 -7.73 0.35
C ALA A 68 -17.77 -8.16 -1.04
N SER A 69 -17.35 -7.20 -1.88
CA SER A 69 -16.54 -7.50 -3.05
C SER A 69 -15.32 -8.27 -2.55
N ALA A 70 -15.02 -9.39 -3.20
CA ALA A 70 -13.82 -10.15 -2.90
C ALA A 70 -12.62 -9.20 -2.93
N LEU A 71 -12.00 -8.99 -1.77
CA LEU A 71 -10.81 -8.15 -1.66
C LEU A 71 -9.63 -8.96 -2.21
N ASP A 72 -8.85 -8.39 -3.11
CA ASP A 72 -7.63 -9.02 -3.59
C ASP A 72 -6.62 -9.08 -2.42
N PRO A 73 -6.15 -10.27 -1.97
CA PRO A 73 -5.20 -10.38 -0.88
C PRO A 73 -3.84 -9.72 -1.16
N ARG A 74 -3.51 -9.44 -2.43
CA ARG A 74 -2.24 -8.79 -2.80
C ARG A 74 -2.24 -7.28 -2.53
N ASN A 75 -3.40 -6.64 -2.62
CA ASN A 75 -3.52 -5.17 -2.53
C ASN A 75 -4.66 -4.72 -1.58
N ASN A 76 -5.37 -5.65 -0.94
CA ASN A 76 -6.54 -5.41 -0.09
C ASN A 76 -7.57 -4.44 -0.70
N MET A 77 -7.68 -4.43 -2.03
CA MET A 77 -8.58 -3.57 -2.78
C MET A 77 -9.75 -4.40 -3.33
N PRO A 78 -10.98 -3.84 -3.37
CA PRO A 78 -12.07 -4.43 -4.12
C PRO A 78 -11.71 -4.62 -5.59
N THR A 79 -12.03 -5.78 -6.16
CA THR A 79 -11.83 -6.06 -7.59
C THR A 79 -12.66 -5.17 -8.49
N GLU A 80 -13.89 -4.85 -8.09
CA GLU A 80 -14.76 -3.93 -8.81
C GLU A 80 -14.73 -2.52 -8.21
N PRO A 81 -14.53 -1.48 -9.04
CA PRO A 81 -14.59 -0.10 -8.58
C PRO A 81 -16.04 0.28 -8.25
N ALA A 82 -16.31 0.53 -6.96
CA ALA A 82 -17.64 0.95 -6.52
C ALA A 82 -17.97 2.37 -7.03
N GLN A 83 -18.85 2.43 -8.02
CA GLN A 83 -19.36 3.66 -8.64
C GLN A 83 -20.81 3.97 -8.24
N ALA A 84 -21.47 3.11 -7.48
CA ALA A 84 -22.79 3.38 -6.94
C ALA A 84 -22.71 4.40 -5.80
N ARG A 85 -23.83 5.10 -5.57
CA ARG A 85 -23.97 6.03 -4.46
C ARG A 85 -23.78 5.33 -3.12
N ALA A 86 -23.16 6.02 -2.19
CA ALA A 86 -23.02 5.58 -0.82
C ALA A 86 -24.34 5.70 -0.04
N PRO A 87 -24.64 4.83 0.94
CA PRO A 87 -25.73 5.03 1.89
C PRO A 87 -25.56 6.37 2.60
N GLY A 88 -26.63 7.16 2.60
CA GLY A 88 -26.64 8.50 3.21
C GLY A 88 -26.20 9.63 2.26
N GLN A 89 -25.67 9.30 1.08
CA GLN A 89 -25.31 10.31 0.08
C GLN A 89 -26.59 11.01 -0.45
N ARG A 90 -26.62 12.34 -0.35
CA ARG A 90 -27.72 13.24 -0.72
C ARG A 90 -27.68 13.64 -2.18
N ARG A 91 -26.50 13.90 -2.76
CA ARG A 91 -26.33 14.32 -4.17
C ARG A 91 -25.67 13.25 -5.03
N ASP A 92 -25.86 13.34 -6.35
CA ASP A 92 -25.20 12.44 -7.31
C ASP A 92 -23.83 13.01 -7.67
N LEU A 93 -22.77 12.25 -7.40
CA LEU A 93 -21.40 12.61 -7.79
C LEU A 93 -21.09 12.06 -9.18
N SER A 94 -20.24 12.77 -9.93
CA SER A 94 -19.77 12.30 -11.22
C SER A 94 -19.04 10.95 -11.09
N THR A 95 -19.35 10.04 -12.00
CA THR A 95 -18.70 8.73 -12.14
C THR A 95 -17.60 8.74 -13.22
N ALA A 96 -17.48 9.83 -13.97
CA ALA A 96 -16.44 10.01 -14.98
C ALA A 96 -15.08 10.23 -14.32
N ARG A 97 -14.04 9.58 -14.86
CA ARG A 97 -12.66 9.77 -14.41
C ARG A 97 -12.10 11.06 -14.99
N GLU A 98 -11.23 11.73 -14.23
CA GLU A 98 -10.63 12.99 -14.64
C GLU A 98 -9.21 12.78 -15.18
N THR A 99 -8.96 13.25 -16.40
CA THR A 99 -7.63 13.21 -17.02
C THR A 99 -6.81 14.41 -16.56
N SER A 100 -5.61 14.16 -16.06
CA SER A 100 -4.71 15.19 -15.60
C SER A 100 -3.96 15.86 -16.76
N THR A 101 -3.35 17.00 -16.47
CA THR A 101 -2.37 17.65 -17.34
C THR A 101 -0.93 17.15 -17.10
N ILE A 102 -0.72 16.29 -16.11
CA ILE A 102 0.61 15.79 -15.73
C ILE A 102 1.00 14.66 -16.69
N PRO A 103 2.09 14.81 -17.46
CA PRO A 103 2.54 13.78 -18.38
C PRO A 103 3.12 12.58 -17.61
N LYS A 104 2.87 11.39 -18.14
CA LYS A 104 3.51 10.15 -17.67
C LYS A 104 4.89 10.06 -18.30
N SER A 105 5.91 9.82 -17.50
CA SER A 105 7.26 9.60 -18.03
C SER A 105 7.31 8.30 -18.84
N GLY A 106 7.93 8.31 -20.01
CA GLY A 106 8.14 7.13 -20.86
C GLY A 106 6.89 6.60 -21.58
N THR A 107 5.70 7.20 -21.37
CA THR A 107 4.48 6.87 -22.10
C THR A 107 3.85 8.17 -22.58
N GLY A 108 3.47 8.28 -23.85
CA GLY A 108 2.91 9.51 -24.43
C GLY A 108 1.48 9.89 -23.97
N GLY A 109 1.16 9.73 -22.69
CA GLY A 109 -0.15 10.02 -22.11
C GLY A 109 -0.06 10.71 -20.74
N THR A 110 -1.20 11.11 -20.19
CA THR A 110 -1.30 11.76 -18.88
C THR A 110 -1.89 10.84 -17.81
N TRP A 111 -1.77 11.23 -16.54
CA TRP A 111 -2.38 10.47 -15.44
C TRP A 111 -3.91 10.63 -15.43
N THR A 112 -4.62 9.63 -14.92
CA THR A 112 -6.08 9.68 -14.80
C THR A 112 -6.49 9.43 -13.35
N TYR A 113 -7.09 10.44 -12.74
CA TYR A 113 -7.59 10.37 -11.37
C TYR A 113 -8.88 9.54 -11.30
N PRO A 114 -9.22 8.98 -10.12
CA PRO A 114 -10.53 8.39 -9.88
C PRO A 114 -11.65 9.41 -10.08
N SER A 115 -12.88 8.94 -10.34
CA SER A 115 -14.05 9.81 -10.37
C SER A 115 -14.39 10.36 -8.97
N PRO A 116 -15.10 11.50 -8.88
CA PRO A 116 -15.60 12.02 -7.61
C PRO A 116 -16.35 10.97 -6.77
N GLN A 117 -17.24 10.18 -7.39
CA GLN A 117 -17.97 9.12 -6.69
C GLN A 117 -17.06 8.03 -6.14
N MET A 118 -16.02 7.61 -6.87
CA MET A 118 -15.02 6.65 -6.38
C MET A 118 -14.27 7.19 -5.16
N PHE A 119 -13.90 8.48 -5.22
CA PHE A 119 -13.17 9.13 -4.14
C PHE A 119 -14.03 9.21 -2.87
N TYR A 120 -15.27 9.66 -2.99
CA TYR A 120 -16.22 9.69 -1.87
C TYR A 120 -16.43 8.31 -1.25
N ASN A 121 -16.65 7.28 -2.07
CA ASN A 121 -16.78 5.89 -1.58
C ASN A 121 -15.52 5.40 -0.84
N ALA A 122 -14.33 5.84 -1.25
CA ALA A 122 -13.09 5.52 -0.55
C ALA A 122 -12.99 6.22 0.82
N LEU A 123 -13.50 7.45 0.93
CA LEU A 123 -13.57 8.19 2.20
C LEU A 123 -14.57 7.56 3.16
N VAL A 124 -15.76 7.17 2.69
CA VAL A 124 -16.77 6.48 3.50
C VAL A 124 -16.21 5.19 4.09
N ARG A 125 -15.48 4.40 3.29
CA ARG A 125 -14.79 3.18 3.77
C ARG A 125 -13.74 3.45 4.85
N LYS A 126 -13.14 4.64 4.84
CA LYS A 126 -12.13 5.07 5.81
C LYS A 126 -12.72 5.83 6.99
N ASN A 127 -14.05 6.03 7.05
CA ASN A 127 -14.74 6.91 8.01
C ASN A 127 -14.14 8.32 8.02
N LYS A 128 -14.06 8.94 6.84
CA LYS A 128 -13.53 10.31 6.63
C LYS A 128 -14.41 11.14 5.70
N ALA A 129 -15.70 10.80 5.61
CA ALA A 129 -16.64 11.43 4.68
C ALA A 129 -17.59 12.41 5.38
N GLU A 130 -17.48 12.57 6.71
CA GLU A 130 -18.38 13.38 7.52
C GLU A 130 -18.36 14.88 7.21
N ASP A 131 -17.21 15.40 6.76
CA ASP A 131 -16.99 16.83 6.47
C ASP A 131 -16.78 17.10 4.96
N VAL A 132 -17.22 16.18 4.10
CA VAL A 132 -17.02 16.30 2.65
C VAL A 132 -18.33 16.67 1.98
N ASP A 133 -18.29 17.77 1.23
CA ASP A 133 -19.40 18.21 0.39
C ASP A 133 -19.61 17.27 -0.80
N GLU A 134 -20.88 16.99 -1.07
CA GLU A 134 -21.37 16.16 -2.16
C GLU A 134 -21.93 16.98 -3.32
#